data_AF-A0AAV5QX54-F1
#
_entry.id   AF-A0AAV5QX54-F1
#
_cell.length_a   1.000
_cell.length_b   1.000
_cell.length_c   1.000
_cell.angle_alpha   90.00
_cell.angle_beta   90.00
_cell.angle_gamma   90.00
#
_symmetry.space_group_name_H-M   'P 1'
#
loop_
_entity.id
_entity.type
_entity.pdbx_description
1 polymer ?
#
loop_
_entity_poly.entity_id
_entity_poly.type
_entity_poly.pdbx_seq_one_letter_code
_entity_poly.pdbx_strand_id
1 'polypeptide(L)'
;MPYTHHSHSGSYCKHAHDTLDSVVNTAIKKNFKIFCLTEHVPRLDDAYIYPEEKELDMTPNSLMVQFNEYVKHARQLQEKVNNDSDINTKILVGFESEGGINNEHLDMCLKLRKDINAEVIVGSVHHVNGIDIDFDQETWNIGFNKYNGLQGLYKEYFTLVKNMINKLKPEIVAHFDLIRLFANIEIIDDETNKKTKISREQRLNINIENDWPEVWKLINESIDLIIEYDLAVELNSSAIRKGWDTPYPKDDIMKLMISKNVKFVLSDDSHGDDQVGLNYQFVMNYLIKLGVKDVFYYDIQDGKVVKKAVSLNELLNDPFWKINYPDYTF
;
A
#
# COMPACT_ATOMS: atom_id res chain seq x y z
N MET A 1 13.75 -3.50 -12.57
CA MET A 1 13.80 -4.88 -12.14
C MET A 1 14.71 -4.92 -10.93
N PRO A 2 14.13 -5.21 -9.75
CA PRO A 2 12.72 -5.12 -9.42
C PRO A 2 12.35 -3.64 -9.30
N TYR A 3 11.12 -3.43 -8.91
CA TYR A 3 10.50 -2.14 -8.72
C TYR A 3 9.85 -2.20 -7.35
N THR A 4 9.96 -1.15 -6.55
CA THR A 4 9.00 -0.91 -5.45
C THR A 4 8.43 0.46 -5.63
N HIS A 5 7.11 0.56 -5.45
CA HIS A 5 6.39 1.81 -5.60
C HIS A 5 5.87 2.38 -4.29
N HIS A 6 6.22 1.75 -3.18
CA HIS A 6 5.70 2.10 -1.88
C HIS A 6 6.78 1.81 -0.83
N SER A 7 7.35 2.86 -0.24
CA SER A 7 8.36 2.74 0.82
C SER A 7 8.36 3.95 1.77
N HIS A 8 8.80 3.69 2.99
CA HIS A 8 8.87 4.62 4.12
C HIS A 8 10.24 4.56 4.80
N SER A 9 10.53 5.52 5.67
CA SER A 9 11.79 5.62 6.42
C SER A 9 11.57 6.14 7.83
N GLY A 10 12.38 5.68 8.79
CA GLY A 10 12.36 6.19 10.17
C GLY A 10 12.74 7.68 10.31
N SER A 11 13.23 8.31 9.23
CA SER A 11 13.46 9.77 9.20
C SER A 11 12.14 10.54 9.23
N TYR A 12 11.09 10.03 8.58
CA TYR A 12 9.86 10.77 8.35
C TYR A 12 8.58 10.03 8.75
N CYS A 13 8.64 8.72 9.00
CA CYS A 13 7.56 7.92 9.57
C CYS A 13 7.94 7.41 10.98
N LYS A 14 7.07 7.58 11.98
CA LYS A 14 7.39 7.27 13.40
C LYS A 14 7.27 5.81 13.79
N HIS A 15 6.58 5.01 12.98
CA HIS A 15 6.56 3.55 13.08
C HIS A 15 7.49 2.88 12.07
N ALA A 16 8.35 3.65 11.39
CA ALA A 16 9.46 3.14 10.59
C ALA A 16 10.80 3.27 11.34
N HIS A 17 11.83 2.61 10.82
CA HIS A 17 13.20 2.71 11.30
C HIS A 17 14.18 2.96 10.14
N ASP A 18 15.45 3.18 10.50
CA ASP A 18 16.55 3.59 9.62
C ASP A 18 16.35 4.96 8.92
N THR A 19 17.43 5.52 8.38
CA THR A 19 17.37 6.82 7.70
C THR A 19 16.91 6.67 6.25
N LEU A 20 16.34 7.74 5.68
CA LEU A 20 15.97 7.77 4.26
C LEU A 20 17.19 7.45 3.36
N ASP A 21 18.38 7.99 3.69
CA ASP A 21 19.63 7.63 3.00
C ASP A 21 19.95 6.14 3.08
N SER A 22 19.75 5.51 4.24
CA SER A 22 20.05 4.09 4.44
C SER A 22 19.14 3.24 3.57
N VAL A 23 17.83 3.52 3.60
CA VAL A 23 16.80 2.82 2.81
C VAL A 23 17.11 2.92 1.31
N VAL A 24 17.43 4.12 0.82
CA VAL A 24 17.82 4.33 -0.59
C VAL A 24 19.11 3.58 -0.94
N ASN A 25 20.13 3.61 -0.07
CA ASN A 25 21.36 2.85 -0.28
C ASN A 25 21.11 1.34 -0.28
N THR A 26 20.18 0.85 0.54
CA THR A 26 19.76 -0.56 0.54
C THR A 26 19.11 -0.92 -0.79
N ALA A 27 18.20 -0.10 -1.30
CA ALA A 27 17.59 -0.30 -2.61
C ALA A 27 18.62 -0.38 -3.75
N ILE A 28 19.63 0.50 -3.73
CA ILE A 28 20.74 0.49 -4.69
C ILE A 28 21.56 -0.80 -4.58
N LYS A 29 21.96 -1.20 -3.37
CA LYS A 29 22.72 -2.44 -3.13
C LYS A 29 21.96 -3.69 -3.56
N LYS A 30 20.64 -3.69 -3.36
CA LYS A 30 19.74 -4.75 -3.80
C LYS A 30 19.48 -4.72 -5.31
N ASN A 31 20.02 -3.75 -6.04
CA ASN A 31 19.89 -3.56 -7.48
C ASN A 31 18.43 -3.35 -7.94
N PHE A 32 17.66 -2.55 -7.19
CA PHE A 32 16.37 -2.04 -7.67
C PHE A 32 16.58 -1.16 -8.90
N LYS A 33 15.65 -1.21 -9.87
CA LYS A 33 15.65 -0.27 -11.01
C LYS A 33 14.78 0.95 -10.75
N ILE A 34 13.66 0.76 -10.04
CA ILE A 34 12.79 1.84 -9.59
C ILE A 34 12.57 1.67 -8.10
N PHE A 35 12.74 2.75 -7.35
CA PHE A 35 12.44 2.82 -5.93
C PHE A 35 11.67 4.12 -5.66
N CYS A 36 10.39 4.02 -5.30
CA CYS A 36 9.57 5.19 -5.02
C CYS A 36 9.60 5.54 -3.54
N LEU A 37 9.86 6.80 -3.22
CA LEU A 37 9.77 7.35 -1.88
C LEU A 37 8.37 7.90 -1.67
N THR A 38 7.61 7.38 -0.72
CA THR A 38 6.17 7.65 -0.60
C THR A 38 5.72 7.77 0.85
N GLU A 39 6.40 8.61 1.63
CA GLU A 39 6.03 8.85 3.03
C GLU A 39 4.56 9.26 3.18
N HIS A 40 3.98 8.95 4.34
CA HIS A 40 2.62 9.33 4.70
C HIS A 40 2.41 10.84 4.65
N VAL A 41 1.27 11.28 4.10
CA VAL A 41 0.84 12.68 4.19
C VAL A 41 0.50 13.07 5.65
N PRO A 42 0.64 14.36 6.01
CA PRO A 42 0.32 14.81 7.36
C PRO A 42 -1.18 14.75 7.64
N ARG A 43 -1.56 14.55 8.90
CA ARG A 43 -2.94 14.74 9.34
C ARG A 43 -3.22 16.20 9.70
N LEU A 44 -4.45 16.63 9.50
CA LEU A 44 -4.90 18.02 9.60
C LEU A 44 -5.52 18.38 10.96
N ASP A 45 -5.78 17.39 11.82
CA ASP A 45 -6.46 17.57 13.10
C ASP A 45 -5.79 16.69 14.17
N ASP A 46 -5.71 17.20 15.41
CA ASP A 46 -5.13 16.50 16.56
C ASP A 46 -5.81 15.15 16.85
N ALA A 47 -7.09 15.02 16.49
CA ALA A 47 -7.86 13.79 16.65
C ALA A 47 -7.25 12.60 15.89
N TYR A 48 -6.54 12.84 14.78
CA TYR A 48 -6.05 11.79 13.86
C TYR A 48 -4.52 11.61 13.92
N ILE A 49 -3.84 12.17 14.92
CA ILE A 49 -2.42 11.91 15.13
C ILE A 49 -2.26 10.48 15.69
N TYR A 50 -1.30 9.72 15.15
CA TYR A 50 -1.05 8.35 15.58
C TYR A 50 -0.51 8.33 17.01
N PRO A 51 -0.72 7.22 17.75
CA PRO A 51 -0.29 7.13 19.14
C PRO A 51 1.20 7.43 19.36
N GLU A 52 2.09 6.88 18.53
CA GLU A 52 3.54 7.08 18.65
C GLU A 52 3.99 8.52 18.36
N GLU A 53 3.21 9.29 17.60
CA GLU A 53 3.47 10.70 17.33
C GLU A 53 2.94 11.59 18.44
N LYS A 54 1.81 11.21 19.06
CA LYS A 54 1.31 11.86 20.29
C LYS A 54 2.33 11.71 21.42
N GLU A 55 2.99 10.56 21.54
CA GLU A 55 4.08 10.35 22.50
C GLU A 55 5.28 11.28 22.27
N LEU A 56 5.42 11.84 21.07
CA LEU A 56 6.46 12.80 20.68
C LEU A 56 5.97 14.25 20.65
N ASP A 57 4.80 14.54 21.24
CA ASP A 57 4.17 15.86 21.25
C ASP A 57 3.99 16.47 19.84
N MET A 58 3.80 15.62 18.84
CA MET A 58 3.58 16.08 17.47
C MET A 58 2.19 16.69 17.30
N THR A 59 2.10 17.64 16.37
CA THR A 59 0.90 18.40 16.01
C THR A 59 0.70 18.35 14.49
N PRO A 60 -0.47 18.73 13.96
CA PRO A 60 -0.69 18.83 12.50
C PRO A 60 0.35 19.74 11.84
N ASN A 61 0.76 20.80 12.54
CA ASN A 61 1.80 21.70 12.05
C ASN A 61 3.18 21.03 12.01
N SER A 62 3.60 20.31 13.05
CA SER A 62 4.90 19.63 13.03
C SER A 62 4.95 18.49 12.02
N LEU A 63 3.82 17.80 11.78
CA LEU A 63 3.69 16.81 10.72
C LEU A 63 3.85 17.44 9.33
N MET A 64 3.23 18.59 9.09
CA MET A 64 3.41 19.35 7.85
C MET A 64 4.87 19.82 7.68
N VAL A 65 5.53 20.27 8.75
CA VAL A 65 6.96 20.61 8.71
C VAL A 65 7.79 19.38 8.35
N GLN A 66 7.56 18.24 9.00
CA GLN A 66 8.26 17.00 8.72
C GLN A 66 8.06 16.54 7.26
N PHE A 67 6.83 16.61 6.74
CA PHE A 67 6.53 16.26 5.34
C PHE A 67 7.29 17.17 4.36
N ASN A 68 7.37 18.47 4.64
CA ASN A 68 8.15 19.39 3.79
C ASN A 68 9.66 19.10 3.83
N GLU A 69 10.19 18.68 4.98
CA GLU A 69 11.59 18.26 5.09
C GLU A 69 11.83 16.93 4.37
N TYR A 70 10.88 15.99 4.42
CA TYR A 70 10.89 14.77 3.61
C TYR A 70 11.00 15.11 2.12
N VAL A 71 10.11 15.96 1.60
CA VAL A 71 10.08 16.29 0.16
C VAL A 71 11.41 16.88 -0.29
N LYS A 72 11.99 17.80 0.50
CA LYS A 72 13.31 18.38 0.19
C LYS A 72 14.40 17.31 0.13
N HIS A 73 14.46 16.45 1.14
CA HIS A 73 15.48 15.41 1.24
C HIS A 73 15.32 14.35 0.13
N ALA A 74 14.09 13.90 -0.13
CA ALA A 74 13.77 12.95 -1.19
C ALA A 74 14.16 13.49 -2.57
N ARG A 75 13.93 14.78 -2.85
CA ARG A 75 14.33 15.41 -4.12
C ARG A 75 15.85 15.53 -4.27
N GLN A 76 16.58 15.81 -3.19
CA GLN A 76 18.05 15.80 -3.21
C GLN A 76 18.60 14.40 -3.50
N LEU A 77 18.05 13.36 -2.86
CA LEU A 77 18.42 11.97 -3.13
C LEU A 77 18.06 11.57 -4.56
N GLN A 78 16.89 11.97 -5.05
CA GLN A 78 16.47 11.72 -6.43
C GLN A 78 17.45 12.35 -7.43
N GLU A 79 17.80 13.63 -7.27
CA GLU A 79 18.74 14.30 -8.16
C GLU A 79 20.11 13.62 -8.14
N LYS A 80 20.62 13.28 -6.95
CA LYS A 80 21.91 12.59 -6.80
C LYS A 80 21.90 11.22 -7.49
N VAL A 81 20.89 10.40 -7.21
CA VAL A 81 20.82 9.01 -7.68
C VAL A 81 20.51 8.95 -9.18
N ASN A 82 19.55 9.73 -9.67
CA ASN A 82 19.13 9.66 -11.08
C ASN A 82 20.15 10.27 -12.06
N ASN A 83 21.06 11.11 -11.58
CA ASN A 83 22.14 11.69 -12.40
C ASN A 83 23.46 10.90 -12.34
N ASP A 84 23.55 9.89 -11.48
CA ASP A 84 24.75 9.05 -11.36
C ASP A 84 24.64 7.87 -12.34
N SER A 85 25.50 7.87 -13.37
CA SER A 85 25.51 6.82 -14.41
C SER A 85 25.97 5.45 -13.90
N ASP A 86 26.63 5.39 -12.74
CA ASP A 86 27.09 4.15 -12.13
C ASP A 86 25.98 3.48 -11.30
N ILE A 87 24.86 4.17 -11.06
CA ILE A 87 23.71 3.66 -10.32
C ILE A 87 22.58 3.26 -11.29
N ASN A 88 22.18 1.99 -11.24
CA ASN A 88 21.08 1.46 -12.07
C ASN A 88 19.68 1.79 -11.49
N THR A 89 19.60 2.20 -10.23
CA THR A 89 18.36 2.58 -9.56
C THR A 89 17.93 3.98 -9.95
N LYS A 90 16.66 4.16 -10.28
CA LYS A 90 16.03 5.48 -10.34
C LYS A 90 15.04 5.66 -9.20
N ILE A 91 14.99 6.88 -8.69
CA ILE A 91 14.08 7.32 -7.64
C ILE A 91 12.93 8.12 -8.26
N LEU A 92 11.71 7.81 -7.82
CA LEU A 92 10.52 8.63 -7.99
C LEU A 92 10.10 9.15 -6.61
N VAL A 93 9.59 10.38 -6.55
CA VAL A 93 9.17 11.02 -5.29
C VAL A 93 7.68 11.31 -5.34
N GLY A 94 7.00 10.86 -4.29
CA GLY A 94 5.55 10.85 -4.19
C GLY A 94 5.07 11.05 -2.76
N PHE A 95 3.94 10.44 -2.43
CA PHE A 95 3.46 10.26 -1.07
C PHE A 95 2.42 9.15 -1.03
N GLU A 96 2.22 8.59 0.16
CA GLU A 96 1.06 7.78 0.47
C GLU A 96 -0.05 8.65 1.08
N SER A 97 -1.28 8.54 0.57
CA SER A 97 -2.41 9.32 1.08
C SER A 97 -2.89 8.82 2.44
N GLU A 98 -3.79 9.56 3.08
CA GLU A 98 -4.49 9.10 4.30
C GLU A 98 -5.99 9.06 4.06
N GLY A 99 -6.45 8.06 3.31
CA GLY A 99 -7.86 7.92 2.94
C GLY A 99 -8.75 7.47 4.10
N GLY A 100 -10.01 7.91 4.05
CA GLY A 100 -11.04 7.50 5.02
C GLY A 100 -11.07 8.29 6.33
N ILE A 101 -10.23 9.33 6.48
CA ILE A 101 -10.35 10.30 7.57
C ILE A 101 -11.54 11.24 7.29
N ASN A 102 -11.42 12.12 6.30
CA ASN A 102 -12.46 13.03 5.83
C ASN A 102 -12.12 13.59 4.43
N ASN A 103 -12.97 14.47 3.89
CA ASN A 103 -12.79 15.03 2.55
C ASN A 103 -11.61 16.02 2.49
N GLU A 104 -11.37 16.76 3.56
CA GLU A 104 -10.32 17.77 3.67
C GLU A 104 -8.92 17.15 3.52
N HIS A 105 -8.71 15.95 4.06
CA HIS A 105 -7.44 15.21 3.89
C HIS A 105 -7.22 14.79 2.42
N LEU A 106 -8.27 14.37 1.72
CA LEU A 106 -8.18 14.08 0.29
C LEU A 106 -7.98 15.35 -0.55
N ASP A 107 -8.59 16.48 -0.17
CA ASP A 107 -8.35 17.78 -0.82
C ASP A 107 -6.91 18.27 -0.62
N MET A 108 -6.33 18.03 0.55
CA MET A 108 -4.92 18.29 0.81
C MET A 108 -4.03 17.47 -0.12
N CYS A 109 -4.32 16.18 -0.35
CA CYS A 109 -3.56 15.36 -1.28
C CYS A 109 -3.56 15.94 -2.71
N LEU A 110 -4.70 16.45 -3.19
CA LEU A 110 -4.79 17.12 -4.50
C LEU A 110 -3.95 18.40 -4.58
N LYS A 111 -3.83 19.13 -3.46
CA LYS A 111 -2.94 20.29 -3.34
C LYS A 111 -1.47 19.86 -3.34
N LEU A 112 -1.10 18.90 -2.47
CA LEU A 112 0.26 18.38 -2.36
C LEU A 112 0.77 17.83 -3.69
N ARG A 113 -0.08 17.12 -4.45
CA ARG A 113 0.25 16.65 -5.81
C ARG A 113 0.86 17.75 -6.67
N LYS A 114 0.28 18.96 -6.62
CA LYS A 114 0.76 20.12 -7.39
C LYS A 114 1.97 20.77 -6.73
N ASP A 115 1.89 21.00 -5.42
CA ASP A 115 2.91 21.75 -4.67
C ASP A 115 4.28 21.07 -4.73
N ILE A 116 4.32 19.74 -4.69
CA ILE A 116 5.57 18.96 -4.72
C ILE A 116 5.90 18.39 -6.11
N ASN A 117 5.04 18.63 -7.11
CA ASN A 117 5.06 17.97 -8.41
C ASN A 117 5.19 16.44 -8.26
N ALA A 118 4.28 15.83 -7.49
CA ALA A 118 4.35 14.42 -7.12
C ALA A 118 4.36 13.54 -8.38
N GLU A 119 5.32 12.61 -8.45
CA GLU A 119 5.46 11.68 -9.58
C GLU A 119 4.61 10.42 -9.39
N VAL A 120 4.32 10.08 -8.14
CA VAL A 120 3.47 8.94 -7.79
C VAL A 120 2.67 9.29 -6.54
N ILE A 121 1.38 8.99 -6.57
CA ILE A 121 0.53 8.93 -5.39
C ILE A 121 0.18 7.47 -5.15
N VAL A 122 0.49 7.00 -3.95
CA VAL A 122 0.00 5.73 -3.41
C VAL A 122 -1.30 6.06 -2.66
N GLY A 123 -2.42 5.75 -3.29
CA GLY A 123 -3.76 5.98 -2.76
C GLY A 123 -4.18 4.85 -1.84
N SER A 124 -4.24 5.12 -0.55
CA SER A 124 -4.53 4.18 0.53
C SER A 124 -5.72 4.63 1.37
N VAL A 125 -6.29 3.68 2.13
CA VAL A 125 -7.33 3.93 3.13
C VAL A 125 -6.92 3.24 4.42
N HIS A 126 -6.50 4.03 5.40
CA HIS A 126 -6.09 3.58 6.75
C HIS A 126 -7.17 3.84 7.81
N HIS A 127 -8.23 4.57 7.43
CA HIS A 127 -9.29 4.96 8.35
C HIS A 127 -10.68 4.64 7.80
N VAL A 128 -11.64 4.45 8.69
CA VAL A 128 -13.06 4.33 8.37
C VAL A 128 -13.85 5.42 9.09
N ASN A 129 -14.01 6.56 8.41
CA ASN A 129 -14.57 7.80 8.95
C ASN A 129 -13.86 8.23 10.25
N GLY A 130 -12.53 8.36 10.15
CA GLY A 130 -11.65 8.80 11.23
C GLY A 130 -11.26 7.73 12.26
N ILE A 131 -11.72 6.48 12.10
CA ILE A 131 -11.31 5.36 12.96
C ILE A 131 -10.21 4.59 12.24
N ASP A 132 -9.03 4.54 12.83
CA ASP A 132 -7.88 3.75 12.36
C ASP A 132 -8.22 2.24 12.30
N ILE A 133 -7.78 1.57 11.24
CA ILE A 133 -8.04 0.14 10.99
C ILE A 133 -6.77 -0.70 10.78
N ASP A 134 -5.58 -0.13 10.94
CA ASP A 134 -4.33 -0.83 10.65
C ASP A 134 -3.20 -0.54 11.65
N PHE A 135 -3.52 0.15 12.75
CA PHE A 135 -2.65 0.29 13.91
C PHE A 135 -2.76 -0.89 14.90
N ASP A 136 -3.95 -1.12 15.48
CA ASP A 136 -4.16 -2.19 16.46
C ASP A 136 -5.57 -2.81 16.45
N GLN A 137 -5.72 -3.93 17.16
CA GLN A 137 -6.98 -4.66 17.26
C GLN A 137 -8.06 -3.91 18.06
N GLU A 138 -7.67 -3.08 19.04
CA GLU A 138 -8.61 -2.36 19.91
C GLU A 138 -9.35 -1.30 19.11
N THR A 139 -8.61 -0.50 18.33
CA THR A 139 -9.14 0.55 17.47
C THR A 139 -9.94 -0.03 16.31
N TRP A 140 -9.44 -1.13 15.71
CA TRP A 140 -10.21 -1.86 14.69
C TRP A 140 -11.57 -2.35 15.23
N ASN A 141 -11.61 -2.81 16.48
CA ASN A 141 -12.87 -3.24 17.13
C ASN A 141 -13.86 -2.08 17.33
N ILE A 142 -13.39 -0.83 17.47
CA ILE A 142 -14.27 0.35 17.50
C ILE A 142 -15.02 0.46 16.15
N GLY A 143 -14.30 0.32 15.03
CA GLY A 143 -14.88 0.28 13.70
C GLY A 143 -15.90 -0.84 13.55
N PHE A 144 -15.51 -2.06 13.94
CA PHE A 144 -16.40 -3.23 13.92
C PHE A 144 -17.72 -2.98 14.67
N ASN A 145 -17.64 -2.46 15.89
CA ASN A 145 -18.83 -2.17 16.70
C ASN A 145 -19.67 -1.05 16.09
N LYS A 146 -19.04 0.03 15.62
CA LYS A 146 -19.74 1.18 15.02
C LYS A 146 -20.53 0.81 13.77
N TYR A 147 -20.00 -0.11 12.95
CA TYR A 147 -20.63 -0.54 11.71
C TYR A 147 -21.35 -1.90 11.82
N ASN A 148 -21.75 -2.30 13.02
CA ASN A 148 -22.59 -3.49 13.25
C ASN A 148 -21.99 -4.80 12.70
N GLY A 149 -20.69 -4.95 12.82
CA GLY A 149 -19.98 -6.17 12.47
C GLY A 149 -19.15 -6.08 11.18
N LEU A 150 -18.68 -7.24 10.71
CA LEU A 150 -17.75 -7.34 9.58
C LEU A 150 -18.35 -6.78 8.29
N GLN A 151 -19.57 -7.20 7.93
CA GLN A 151 -20.20 -6.81 6.67
C GLN A 151 -20.35 -5.29 6.55
N GLY A 152 -20.82 -4.62 7.62
CA GLY A 152 -21.00 -3.18 7.61
C GLY A 152 -19.68 -2.43 7.58
N LEU A 153 -18.68 -2.88 8.34
CA LEU A 153 -17.34 -2.28 8.31
C LEU A 153 -16.68 -2.41 6.93
N TYR A 154 -16.77 -3.58 6.30
CA TYR A 154 -16.21 -3.81 4.95
C TYR A 154 -16.96 -2.98 3.91
N LYS A 155 -18.29 -2.88 4.01
CA LYS A 155 -19.09 -2.02 3.14
C LYS A 155 -18.63 -0.56 3.21
N GLU A 156 -18.42 -0.05 4.42
CA GLU A 156 -17.95 1.32 4.60
C GLU A 156 -16.51 1.50 4.09
N TYR A 157 -15.61 0.57 4.40
CA TYR A 157 -14.23 0.58 3.91
C TYR A 157 -14.17 0.64 2.38
N PHE A 158 -14.85 -0.26 1.67
CA PHE A 158 -14.83 -0.25 0.20
C PHE A 158 -15.58 0.94 -0.41
N THR A 159 -16.53 1.54 0.31
CA THR A 159 -17.11 2.84 -0.09
C THR A 159 -16.05 3.94 -0.04
N LEU A 160 -15.21 3.97 1.00
CA LEU A 160 -14.12 4.93 1.15
C LEU A 160 -12.98 4.68 0.15
N VAL A 161 -12.65 3.43 -0.16
CA VAL A 161 -11.72 3.07 -1.24
C VAL A 161 -12.19 3.64 -2.58
N LYS A 162 -13.47 3.39 -2.93
CA LYS A 162 -14.07 3.94 -4.15
C LYS A 162 -14.01 5.48 -4.18
N ASN A 163 -14.33 6.12 -3.06
CA ASN A 163 -14.29 7.59 -2.95
C ASN A 163 -12.86 8.13 -3.13
N MET A 164 -11.87 7.50 -2.52
CA MET A 164 -10.45 7.84 -2.66
C MET A 164 -10.01 7.70 -4.13
N ILE A 165 -10.32 6.58 -4.79
CA ILE A 165 -10.02 6.35 -6.21
C ILE A 165 -10.62 7.45 -7.08
N ASN A 166 -11.91 7.75 -6.89
CA ASN A 166 -12.62 8.74 -7.70
C ASN A 166 -12.07 10.16 -7.50
N LYS A 167 -11.71 10.52 -6.26
CA LYS A 167 -11.24 11.86 -5.91
C LYS A 167 -9.78 12.08 -6.28
N LEU A 168 -8.90 11.16 -5.89
CA LEU A 168 -7.46 11.32 -6.07
C LEU A 168 -6.99 10.88 -7.46
N LYS A 169 -7.61 9.84 -8.03
CA LYS A 169 -7.10 9.14 -9.23
C LYS A 169 -5.60 8.86 -9.06
N PRO A 170 -5.21 8.14 -7.99
CA PRO A 170 -3.82 7.93 -7.65
C PRO A 170 -3.18 7.04 -8.71
N GLU A 171 -1.88 7.21 -8.96
CA GLU A 171 -1.16 6.33 -9.87
C GLU A 171 -1.27 4.86 -9.39
N ILE A 172 -1.29 4.65 -8.07
CA ILE A 172 -1.35 3.32 -7.46
C ILE A 172 -2.43 3.29 -6.40
N VAL A 173 -3.29 2.26 -6.43
CA VAL A 173 -4.20 1.93 -5.33
C VAL A 173 -3.52 0.94 -4.40
N ALA A 174 -3.30 1.37 -3.17
CA ALA A 174 -2.57 0.66 -2.13
C ALA A 174 -3.41 -0.48 -1.53
N HIS A 175 -2.72 -1.55 -1.09
CA HIS A 175 -3.18 -2.64 -0.21
C HIS A 175 -4.72 -2.78 -0.12
N PHE A 176 -5.32 -3.09 -1.27
CA PHE A 176 -6.75 -2.83 -1.58
C PHE A 176 -7.76 -3.42 -0.60
N ASP A 177 -7.40 -4.48 0.12
CA ASP A 177 -8.22 -5.15 1.14
C ASP A 177 -7.58 -5.13 2.54
N LEU A 178 -6.87 -4.05 2.87
CA LEU A 178 -6.24 -3.80 4.17
C LEU A 178 -7.18 -4.03 5.35
N ILE A 179 -8.49 -3.80 5.18
CA ILE A 179 -9.50 -4.00 6.23
C ILE A 179 -9.50 -5.42 6.84
N ARG A 180 -8.93 -6.39 6.13
CA ARG A 180 -8.74 -7.77 6.62
C ARG A 180 -7.64 -7.91 7.68
N LEU A 181 -6.72 -6.94 7.81
CA LEU A 181 -5.50 -7.06 8.62
C LEU A 181 -5.78 -7.46 10.07
N PHE A 182 -6.63 -6.70 10.75
CA PHE A 182 -7.06 -6.89 12.13
C PHE A 182 -8.48 -7.44 12.25
N ALA A 183 -8.95 -8.17 11.24
CA ALA A 183 -10.25 -8.80 11.32
C ALA A 183 -10.29 -9.98 12.33
N ASN A 184 -9.63 -9.93 13.49
CA ASN A 184 -9.54 -10.98 14.52
C ASN A 184 -10.40 -10.67 15.77
N ILE A 185 -11.72 -10.72 15.60
CA ILE A 185 -12.76 -10.49 16.64
C ILE A 185 -13.00 -11.69 17.57
N GLU A 186 -13.79 -11.53 18.61
CA GLU A 186 -14.43 -12.66 19.30
C GLU A 186 -15.89 -12.68 18.88
N ILE A 187 -16.42 -13.81 18.42
CA ILE A 187 -17.88 -13.95 18.23
C ILE A 187 -18.47 -14.63 19.44
N ILE A 188 -19.74 -14.32 19.73
CA ILE A 188 -20.54 -15.15 20.62
C ILE A 188 -21.22 -16.17 19.71
N ASP A 189 -20.97 -17.44 19.97
CA ASP A 189 -21.62 -18.54 19.28
C ASP A 189 -23.11 -18.55 19.68
N ASP A 190 -24.00 -18.37 18.71
CA ASP A 190 -25.44 -18.20 18.95
C ASP A 190 -26.10 -19.46 19.57
N GLU A 191 -25.53 -20.65 19.33
CA GLU A 191 -26.08 -21.92 19.84
C GLU A 191 -25.61 -22.21 21.27
N THR A 192 -24.37 -21.88 21.59
CA THR A 192 -23.72 -22.22 22.85
C THR A 192 -23.60 -21.04 23.81
N ASN A 193 -23.88 -19.82 23.33
CA ASN A 193 -23.68 -18.53 24.01
C ASN A 193 -22.25 -18.36 24.57
N LYS A 194 -21.27 -19.06 23.97
CA LYS A 194 -19.86 -19.00 24.35
C LYS A 194 -19.13 -18.04 23.43
N LYS A 195 -18.18 -17.30 24.00
CA LYS A 195 -17.21 -16.57 23.20
C LYS A 195 -16.32 -17.57 22.46
N THR A 196 -16.45 -17.63 21.15
CA THR A 196 -15.58 -18.38 20.26
C THR A 196 -14.72 -17.40 19.48
N LYS A 197 -13.41 -17.58 19.55
CA LYS A 197 -12.50 -16.89 18.62
C LYS A 197 -12.63 -17.57 17.26
N ILE A 198 -13.27 -16.92 16.28
CA ILE A 198 -13.07 -17.34 14.89
C ILE A 198 -11.59 -17.08 14.57
N SER A 199 -10.88 -18.09 14.08
CA SER A 199 -9.47 -17.96 13.71
C SER A 199 -9.27 -16.91 12.61
N ARG A 200 -8.06 -16.35 12.50
CA ARG A 200 -7.67 -15.45 11.41
C ARG A 200 -7.92 -16.08 10.04
N GLU A 201 -7.58 -17.37 9.89
CA GLU A 201 -7.75 -18.15 8.66
C GLU A 201 -9.20 -18.20 8.19
N GLN A 202 -10.15 -18.51 9.08
CA GLN A 202 -11.58 -18.61 8.74
C GLN A 202 -12.15 -17.31 8.18
N ARG A 203 -11.54 -16.16 8.47
CA ARG A 203 -12.07 -14.84 8.08
C ARG A 203 -11.40 -14.24 6.87
N LEU A 204 -10.10 -14.49 6.72
CA LEU A 204 -9.42 -14.22 5.46
C LEU A 204 -10.13 -14.97 4.31
N ASN A 205 -10.80 -16.09 4.62
CA ASN A 205 -11.54 -16.91 3.66
C ASN A 205 -13.07 -16.69 3.67
N ILE A 206 -13.58 -15.57 4.21
CA ILE A 206 -14.98 -15.17 3.97
C ILE A 206 -15.19 -15.01 2.47
N ASN A 207 -16.26 -15.60 1.94
CA ASN A 207 -16.58 -15.47 0.54
C ASN A 207 -17.36 -14.17 0.32
N ILE A 208 -16.64 -13.04 0.24
CA ILE A 208 -17.27 -11.71 0.12
C ILE A 208 -18.25 -11.65 -1.06
N GLU A 209 -17.91 -12.30 -2.17
CA GLU A 209 -18.76 -12.37 -3.37
C GLU A 209 -20.15 -12.95 -3.08
N ASN A 210 -20.21 -14.12 -2.43
CA ASN A 210 -21.47 -14.81 -2.17
C ASN A 210 -22.16 -14.33 -0.89
N ASP A 211 -21.37 -14.10 0.17
CA ASP A 211 -21.89 -13.80 1.49
C ASP A 211 -22.35 -12.33 1.58
N TRP A 212 -21.64 -11.41 0.93
CA TRP A 212 -21.87 -9.96 1.02
C TRP A 212 -21.95 -9.29 -0.36
N PRO A 213 -23.01 -9.56 -1.16
CA PRO A 213 -23.11 -9.07 -2.54
C PRO A 213 -23.05 -7.54 -2.68
N GLU A 214 -23.54 -6.79 -1.69
CA GLU A 214 -23.44 -5.32 -1.66
C GLU A 214 -21.99 -4.83 -1.48
N VAL A 215 -21.17 -5.57 -0.72
CA VAL A 215 -19.74 -5.28 -0.55
C VAL A 215 -19.00 -5.66 -1.84
N TRP A 216 -19.31 -6.83 -2.40
CA TRP A 216 -18.73 -7.27 -3.67
C TRP A 216 -19.02 -6.29 -4.82
N LYS A 217 -20.22 -5.73 -4.86
CA LYS A 217 -20.58 -4.67 -5.81
C LYS A 217 -19.66 -3.46 -5.68
N LEU A 218 -19.36 -3.00 -4.46
CA LEU A 218 -18.44 -1.87 -4.24
C LEU A 218 -17.00 -2.19 -4.66
N ILE A 219 -16.52 -3.40 -4.39
CA ILE A 219 -15.22 -3.89 -4.87
C ILE A 219 -15.20 -3.84 -6.41
N ASN A 220 -16.24 -4.37 -7.04
CA ASN A 220 -16.35 -4.44 -8.49
C ASN A 220 -16.38 -3.04 -9.15
N GLU A 221 -17.18 -2.13 -8.59
CA GLU A 221 -17.25 -0.74 -9.03
C GLU A 221 -15.92 0.00 -8.83
N SER A 222 -15.19 -0.27 -7.74
CA SER A 222 -13.87 0.31 -7.50
C SER A 222 -12.85 -0.17 -8.53
N ILE A 223 -12.89 -1.47 -8.89
CA ILE A 223 -12.06 -2.05 -9.95
C ILE A 223 -12.40 -1.46 -11.32
N ASP A 224 -13.68 -1.21 -11.60
CA ASP A 224 -14.09 -0.54 -12.84
C ASP A 224 -13.49 0.88 -12.94
N LEU A 225 -13.48 1.65 -11.85
CA LEU A 225 -12.83 2.96 -11.83
C LEU A 225 -11.31 2.87 -12.01
N ILE A 226 -10.65 1.87 -11.41
CA ILE A 226 -9.21 1.62 -11.59
C ILE A 226 -8.88 1.42 -13.07
N ILE A 227 -9.72 0.68 -13.79
CA ILE A 227 -9.54 0.43 -15.23
C ILE A 227 -9.87 1.69 -16.04
N GLU A 228 -10.99 2.34 -15.75
CA GLU A 228 -11.44 3.56 -16.43
C GLU A 228 -10.38 4.67 -16.37
N TYR A 229 -9.74 4.85 -15.22
CA TYR A 229 -8.73 5.89 -15.02
C TYR A 229 -7.31 5.45 -15.37
N ASP A 230 -7.13 4.22 -15.85
CA ASP A 230 -5.84 3.62 -16.14
C ASP A 230 -4.86 3.71 -14.93
N LEU A 231 -5.33 3.28 -13.76
CA LEU A 231 -4.52 3.20 -12.55
C LEU A 231 -3.80 1.84 -12.45
N ALA A 232 -2.98 1.66 -11.42
CA ALA A 232 -2.45 0.36 -11.05
C ALA A 232 -2.90 -0.03 -9.64
N VAL A 233 -2.88 -1.33 -9.34
CA VAL A 233 -3.05 -1.86 -7.99
C VAL A 233 -1.73 -2.44 -7.54
N GLU A 234 -1.30 -2.14 -6.32
CA GLU A 234 -0.09 -2.76 -5.80
C GLU A 234 -0.29 -4.20 -5.37
N LEU A 235 0.75 -5.00 -5.57
CA LEU A 235 0.96 -6.29 -4.95
C LEU A 235 1.92 -6.09 -3.78
N ASN A 236 1.34 -5.83 -2.62
CA ASN A 236 2.08 -5.42 -1.44
C ASN A 236 2.48 -6.63 -0.58
N SER A 237 3.79 -6.86 -0.49
CA SER A 237 4.36 -8.00 0.24
C SER A 237 4.34 -7.83 1.77
N SER A 238 3.96 -6.65 2.29
CA SER A 238 3.83 -6.41 3.73
C SER A 238 2.77 -7.30 4.39
N ALA A 239 1.73 -7.71 3.66
CA ALA A 239 0.75 -8.69 4.13
C ALA A 239 1.42 -9.99 4.61
N ILE A 240 2.44 -10.45 3.88
CA ILE A 240 3.15 -11.70 4.17
C ILE A 240 3.99 -11.55 5.45
N ARG A 241 4.65 -10.40 5.64
CA ARG A 241 5.34 -10.06 6.89
C ARG A 241 4.35 -9.98 8.06
N LYS A 242 3.12 -9.51 7.80
CA LYS A 242 2.00 -9.47 8.74
C LYS A 242 1.32 -10.84 8.93
N GLY A 243 1.84 -11.93 8.35
CA GLY A 243 1.44 -13.32 8.58
C GLY A 243 0.40 -13.88 7.61
N TRP A 244 0.21 -13.26 6.44
CA TRP A 244 -0.62 -13.79 5.37
C TRP A 244 0.16 -14.73 4.44
N ASP A 245 -0.55 -15.57 3.71
CA ASP A 245 -0.01 -16.46 2.67
C ASP A 245 0.05 -15.82 1.28
N THR A 246 -0.59 -14.66 1.11
CA THR A 246 -0.61 -13.87 -0.13
C THR A 246 -0.20 -12.42 0.15
N PRO A 247 0.27 -11.67 -0.87
CA PRO A 247 0.29 -10.21 -0.78
C PRO A 247 -1.14 -9.66 -0.69
N TYR A 248 -1.25 -8.34 -0.45
CA TYR A 248 -2.48 -7.63 -0.83
C TYR A 248 -2.53 -7.49 -2.37
N PRO A 249 -3.70 -7.61 -3.02
CA PRO A 249 -4.94 -8.15 -2.47
C PRO A 249 -4.97 -9.68 -2.42
N LYS A 250 -5.86 -10.21 -1.57
CA LYS A 250 -6.11 -11.66 -1.46
C LYS A 250 -6.71 -12.25 -2.76
N ASP A 251 -6.69 -13.58 -2.85
CA ASP A 251 -6.92 -14.34 -4.08
C ASP A 251 -8.33 -14.21 -4.67
N ASP A 252 -9.36 -14.00 -3.86
CA ASP A 252 -10.73 -13.74 -4.33
C ASP A 252 -10.80 -12.43 -5.16
N ILE A 253 -10.32 -11.33 -4.58
CA ILE A 253 -10.27 -10.02 -5.24
C ILE A 253 -9.25 -10.04 -6.39
N MET A 254 -8.10 -10.68 -6.22
CA MET A 254 -7.08 -10.80 -7.25
C MET A 254 -7.61 -11.53 -8.49
N LYS A 255 -8.39 -12.61 -8.33
CA LYS A 255 -9.03 -13.33 -9.46
C LYS A 255 -9.99 -12.42 -10.22
N LEU A 256 -10.80 -11.61 -9.53
CA LEU A 256 -11.66 -10.62 -10.16
C LEU A 256 -10.83 -9.58 -10.95
N MET A 257 -9.80 -9.02 -10.33
CA MET A 257 -8.91 -8.03 -10.96
C MET A 257 -8.21 -8.59 -12.21
N ILE A 258 -7.74 -9.84 -12.16
CA ILE A 258 -7.16 -10.53 -13.32
C ILE A 258 -8.19 -10.70 -14.44
N SER A 259 -9.42 -11.14 -14.11
CA SER A 259 -10.48 -11.33 -15.10
C SER A 259 -10.84 -10.04 -15.86
N LYS A 260 -10.55 -8.88 -15.25
CA LYS A 260 -10.77 -7.55 -15.81
C LYS A 260 -9.51 -6.88 -16.37
N ASN A 261 -8.38 -7.59 -16.42
CA ASN A 261 -7.09 -7.09 -16.91
C ASN A 261 -6.56 -5.87 -16.14
N VAL A 262 -6.74 -5.84 -14.82
CA VAL A 262 -6.13 -4.83 -13.96
C VAL A 262 -4.60 -4.86 -14.07
N LYS A 263 -3.99 -3.68 -14.01
CA LYS A 263 -2.54 -3.50 -14.05
C LYS A 263 -1.97 -3.59 -12.64
N PHE A 264 -1.01 -4.49 -12.42
CA PHE A 264 -0.41 -4.70 -11.11
C PHE A 264 1.02 -4.15 -11.05
N VAL A 265 1.38 -3.50 -9.95
CA VAL A 265 2.75 -3.04 -9.63
C VAL A 265 3.27 -3.76 -8.39
N LEU A 266 4.59 -3.81 -8.18
CA LEU A 266 5.19 -4.37 -6.97
C LEU A 266 5.42 -3.29 -5.91
N SER A 267 5.15 -3.64 -4.66
CA SER A 267 5.38 -2.83 -3.47
C SER A 267 5.83 -3.72 -2.31
N ASP A 268 6.79 -3.25 -1.52
CA ASP A 268 7.20 -3.91 -0.26
C ASP A 268 6.69 -3.20 0.99
N ASP A 269 6.32 -1.91 0.85
CA ASP A 269 5.82 -1.08 1.95
C ASP A 269 6.82 -1.17 3.12
N SER A 270 8.08 -0.96 2.74
CA SER A 270 9.23 -1.12 3.60
C SER A 270 9.28 0.03 4.60
N HIS A 271 9.40 -0.32 5.88
CA HIS A 271 9.55 0.63 6.98
C HIS A 271 10.98 0.62 7.55
N GLY A 272 11.97 0.24 6.75
CA GLY A 272 13.36 0.11 7.16
C GLY A 272 14.18 -0.77 6.22
N ASP A 273 15.49 -0.85 6.44
CA ASP A 273 16.44 -1.50 5.53
C ASP A 273 16.17 -3.01 5.35
N ASP A 274 15.80 -3.69 6.43
CA ASP A 274 15.51 -5.13 6.44
C ASP A 274 14.25 -5.50 5.66
N GLN A 275 13.35 -4.52 5.43
CA GLN A 275 12.08 -4.71 4.74
C GLN A 275 12.15 -4.41 3.24
N VAL A 276 13.20 -3.72 2.76
CA VAL A 276 13.36 -3.40 1.34
C VAL A 276 13.42 -4.67 0.51
N GLY A 277 12.45 -4.83 -0.40
CA GLY A 277 12.27 -5.97 -1.28
C GLY A 277 11.88 -7.27 -0.60
N LEU A 278 11.53 -7.25 0.69
CA LEU A 278 11.23 -8.45 1.48
C LEU A 278 10.02 -9.21 0.94
N ASN A 279 10.09 -10.55 0.95
CA ASN A 279 9.01 -11.46 0.54
C ASN A 279 8.61 -11.42 -0.94
N TYR A 280 9.39 -10.76 -1.80
CA TYR A 280 9.07 -10.64 -3.24
C TYR A 280 9.03 -11.99 -3.98
N GLN A 281 9.82 -12.99 -3.55
CA GLN A 281 9.78 -14.33 -4.10
C GLN A 281 8.40 -15.00 -3.93
N PHE A 282 7.71 -14.72 -2.82
CA PHE A 282 6.35 -15.22 -2.60
C PHE A 282 5.32 -14.49 -3.45
N VAL A 283 5.51 -13.19 -3.68
CA VAL A 283 4.67 -12.42 -4.62
C VAL A 283 4.81 -12.97 -6.04
N MET A 284 6.03 -13.31 -6.48
CA MET A 284 6.25 -13.94 -7.79
C MET A 284 5.56 -15.29 -7.91
N ASN A 285 5.66 -16.16 -6.91
CA ASN A 285 4.92 -17.44 -6.92
C ASN A 285 3.42 -17.24 -7.03
N TYR A 286 2.89 -16.21 -6.34
CA TYR A 286 1.49 -15.87 -6.37
C TYR A 286 1.06 -15.43 -7.78
N LEU A 287 1.87 -14.60 -8.45
CA LEU A 287 1.65 -14.21 -9.85
C LEU A 287 1.68 -15.41 -10.80
N ILE A 288 2.67 -16.32 -10.64
CA ILE A 288 2.79 -17.55 -11.43
C ILE A 288 1.54 -18.43 -11.26
N LYS A 289 1.15 -18.68 -10.00
CA LYS A 289 -0.01 -19.50 -9.63
C LYS A 289 -1.30 -18.97 -10.25
N LEU A 290 -1.47 -17.64 -10.30
CA LEU A 290 -2.66 -17.01 -10.86
C LEU A 290 -2.56 -16.72 -12.36
N GLY A 291 -1.45 -17.07 -13.00
CA GLY A 291 -1.28 -16.96 -14.44
C GLY A 291 -1.13 -15.54 -14.98
N VAL A 292 -0.70 -14.59 -14.14
CA VAL A 292 -0.43 -13.21 -14.55
C VAL A 292 0.69 -13.18 -15.57
N LYS A 293 0.53 -12.36 -16.63
CA LYS A 293 1.47 -12.32 -17.76
C LYS A 293 2.42 -11.15 -17.70
N ASP A 294 1.95 -10.01 -17.24
CA ASP A 294 2.70 -8.76 -17.23
C ASP A 294 2.58 -8.10 -15.87
N VAL A 295 3.69 -7.48 -15.44
CA VAL A 295 3.77 -6.61 -14.28
C VAL A 295 4.10 -5.21 -14.77
N PHE A 296 3.47 -4.21 -14.19
CA PHE A 296 3.65 -2.82 -14.54
C PHE A 296 4.60 -2.12 -13.56
N TYR A 297 5.17 -1.02 -14.00
CA TYR A 297 5.96 -0.14 -13.16
C TYR A 297 5.93 1.30 -13.70
N TYR A 298 6.13 2.26 -12.82
CA TYR A 298 6.27 3.67 -13.17
C TYR A 298 7.74 4.03 -13.34
N ASP A 299 8.06 4.81 -14.36
CA ASP A 299 9.41 5.27 -14.70
C ASP A 299 9.35 6.75 -15.09
N ILE A 300 10.49 7.42 -15.13
CA ILE A 300 10.62 8.79 -15.64
C ILE A 300 11.29 8.73 -17.01
N GLN A 301 10.61 9.29 -18.01
CA GLN A 301 11.11 9.47 -19.36
C GLN A 301 10.86 10.91 -19.80
N ASP A 302 11.92 11.60 -20.23
CA ASP A 302 11.88 13.00 -20.68
C ASP A 302 11.17 13.94 -19.68
N GLY A 303 11.44 13.74 -18.39
CA GLY A 303 10.86 14.52 -17.29
C GLY A 303 9.37 14.23 -17.03
N LYS A 304 8.81 13.16 -17.61
CA LYS A 304 7.42 12.74 -17.41
C LYS A 304 7.34 11.34 -16.86
N VAL A 305 6.38 11.13 -15.95
CA VAL A 305 6.06 9.81 -15.43
C VAL A 305 5.34 9.01 -16.51
N VAL A 306 5.83 7.79 -16.74
CA VAL A 306 5.28 6.85 -17.71
C VAL A 306 5.07 5.49 -17.06
N LYS A 307 3.94 4.85 -17.35
CA LYS A 307 3.67 3.48 -16.94
C LYS A 307 4.18 2.52 -18.02
N LYS A 308 5.06 1.61 -17.64
CA LYS A 308 5.65 0.57 -18.50
C LYS A 308 5.21 -0.80 -18.02
N ALA A 309 5.31 -1.79 -18.91
CA ALA A 309 5.02 -3.18 -18.62
C ALA A 309 6.26 -4.03 -18.84
N VAL A 310 6.37 -5.12 -18.09
CA VAL A 310 7.35 -6.16 -18.29
C VAL A 310 6.70 -7.52 -18.17
N SER A 311 7.08 -8.46 -19.03
CA SER A 311 6.55 -9.82 -18.94
C SER A 311 7.03 -10.48 -17.64
N LEU A 312 6.18 -11.32 -17.05
CA LEU A 312 6.53 -12.10 -15.87
C LEU A 312 7.78 -12.95 -16.15
N ASN A 313 7.90 -13.55 -17.33
CA ASN A 313 9.08 -14.33 -17.69
C ASN A 313 10.37 -13.50 -17.69
N GLU A 314 10.35 -12.29 -18.23
CA GLU A 314 11.51 -11.38 -18.14
C GLU A 314 11.81 -11.01 -16.68
N LEU A 315 10.76 -10.76 -15.89
CA LEU A 315 10.89 -10.48 -14.45
C LEU A 315 11.56 -11.61 -13.69
N LEU A 316 11.17 -12.87 -13.89
CA LEU A 316 11.75 -14.02 -13.19
C LEU A 316 13.22 -14.29 -13.55
N ASN A 317 13.69 -13.80 -14.70
CA ASN A 317 15.08 -13.95 -15.14
C ASN A 317 16.00 -12.79 -14.72
N ASP A 318 15.46 -11.81 -13.98
CA ASP A 318 16.24 -10.64 -13.59
C ASP A 318 17.38 -10.94 -12.60
N PRO A 319 18.56 -10.30 -12.71
CA PRO A 319 19.66 -10.49 -11.77
C PRO A 319 19.31 -10.23 -10.30
N PHE A 320 18.28 -9.43 -10.00
CA PHE A 320 17.80 -9.20 -8.65
C PHE A 320 17.58 -10.47 -7.85
N TRP A 321 16.98 -11.50 -8.45
CA TRP A 321 16.65 -12.73 -7.74
C TRP A 321 17.90 -13.46 -7.29
N LYS A 322 18.94 -13.51 -8.12
CA LYS A 322 20.21 -14.14 -7.74
C LYS A 322 20.95 -13.36 -6.65
N ILE A 323 20.78 -12.03 -6.61
CA ILE A 323 21.42 -11.17 -5.61
C ILE A 323 20.71 -11.29 -4.26
N ASN A 324 19.37 -11.30 -4.26
CA ASN A 324 18.56 -11.11 -3.04
C ASN A 324 17.88 -12.39 -2.55
N TYR A 325 17.72 -13.38 -3.42
CA TYR A 325 17.05 -14.66 -3.17
C TYR A 325 17.82 -15.82 -3.81
N PRO A 326 19.12 -16.00 -3.50
CA PRO A 326 20.01 -16.94 -4.21
C PRO A 326 19.56 -18.40 -4.10
N ASP A 327 18.82 -18.75 -3.04
CA ASP A 327 18.31 -20.09 -2.80
C ASP A 327 16.93 -20.34 -3.45
N TYR A 328 16.40 -19.36 -4.18
CA TYR A 328 15.06 -19.42 -4.78
C TYR A 328 15.13 -19.57 -6.30
N THR A 329 14.34 -20.50 -6.84
CA THR A 329 14.16 -20.73 -8.28
C THR A 329 12.68 -20.82 -8.59
N PHE A 330 12.25 -20.16 -9.67
CA PHE A 330 10.85 -20.00 -10.06
C PHE A 330 10.35 -21.05 -11.05
#